data_AF-W1QF49-F1
#
_entry.id   AF-W1QF49-F1
#
_cell.length_a   1.000
_cell.length_b   1.000
_cell.length_c   1.000
_cell.angle_alpha   90.00
_cell.angle_beta   90.00
_cell.angle_gamma   90.00
#
_symmetry.space_group_name_H-M   'P 1'
#
loop_
_entity.id
_entity.type
_entity.pdbx_description
1 polymer ?
#
loop_
_entity_poly.entity_id
_entity_poly.type
_entity_poly.pdbx_seq_one_letter_code
_entity_poly.pdbx_strand_id
1 'polypeptide(L)'
;MRVSVPTLAKYVPSIKFVGGPHVITKKSGPPSPHPCAPNQLMPTKAGSSTASSTQNTSNVGPVPFESRNFLSSRFRYSPLDEIEIEDVNTGGAEYLIR
;
A
#
# COMPACT_ATOMS: atom_id res chain seq x y z
N MET A 1 15.01 -0.40 -18.30
CA MET A 1 14.16 -0.77 -19.45
C MET A 1 13.65 0.51 -20.09
N ARG A 2 14.02 0.78 -21.35
CA ARG A 2 13.44 1.89 -22.12
C ARG A 2 12.43 1.28 -23.08
N VAL A 3 11.15 1.46 -22.78
CA VAL A 3 10.07 0.94 -23.62
C VAL A 3 9.96 1.83 -24.86
N SER A 4 9.99 1.22 -26.05
CA SER A 4 9.97 1.95 -27.31
C SER A 4 8.57 2.54 -27.56
N VAL A 5 8.56 3.82 -27.99
CA VAL A 5 7.38 4.63 -28.35
C VAL A 5 6.29 3.88 -29.15
N PRO A 6 6.59 3.00 -30.14
CA PRO A 6 5.54 2.30 -30.89
C PRO A 6 4.67 1.34 -30.07
N THR A 7 5.14 0.83 -28.94
CA THR A 7 4.31 -0.02 -28.06
C THR A 7 3.29 0.79 -27.25
N LEU A 8 3.58 2.05 -26.97
CA LEU A 8 2.71 2.97 -26.23
C LEU A 8 1.56 3.51 -27.10
N ALA A 9 1.75 3.59 -28.42
CA ALA A 9 0.75 4.09 -29.37
C ALA A 9 -0.49 3.18 -29.53
N LYS A 10 -0.42 1.91 -29.08
CA LYS A 10 -1.56 0.97 -29.10
C LYS A 10 -2.49 1.15 -27.90
N TYR A 11 -2.03 1.82 -26.84
CA TYR A 11 -2.80 2.00 -25.62
C TYR A 11 -3.53 3.34 -25.68
N VAL A 12 -4.85 3.29 -25.85
CA VAL A 12 -5.68 4.48 -25.65
C VAL A 12 -5.71 4.75 -24.14
N PRO A 13 -5.15 5.87 -23.65
CA PRO A 13 -5.16 6.16 -22.23
C PRO A 13 -6.61 6.27 -21.75
N SER A 14 -7.01 5.38 -20.84
CA SER A 14 -8.36 5.36 -20.25
C SER A 14 -8.65 6.60 -19.41
N ILE A 15 -7.59 7.27 -18.92
CA ILE A 15 -7.68 8.49 -18.13
C ILE A 15 -7.56 9.68 -19.07
N LYS A 16 -8.66 10.42 -19.24
CA LYS A 16 -8.63 11.76 -19.84
C LYS A 16 -8.10 12.74 -18.80
N PHE A 17 -6.87 13.21 -18.96
CA PHE A 17 -6.40 14.38 -18.24
C PHE A 17 -7.15 15.60 -18.79
N VAL A 18 -8.24 15.97 -18.12
CA VAL A 18 -8.97 17.20 -18.43
C VAL A 18 -8.22 18.35 -17.78
N GLY A 19 -7.93 19.38 -18.58
CA GLY A 19 -7.00 20.45 -18.23
C GLY A 19 -5.62 20.12 -18.78
N GLY A 20 -5.13 20.97 -19.68
CA GLY A 20 -3.77 20.87 -20.21
C GLY A 20 -2.71 20.96 -19.11
N PRO A 21 -1.42 20.94 -19.46
CA PRO A 21 -0.33 20.98 -18.50
C PRO A 21 -0.55 22.04 -17.41
N HIS A 22 -0.69 21.61 -16.16
CA HIS A 22 -0.89 22.54 -15.05
C HIS A 22 0.37 23.39 -14.86
N VAL A 23 0.23 24.71 -14.90
CA VAL A 23 1.31 25.64 -14.55
C VAL A 23 1.58 25.49 -13.07
N ILE A 24 2.73 24.91 -12.71
CA ILE A 24 3.16 24.79 -11.32
C ILE A 24 3.59 26.18 -10.85
N THR A 25 2.65 26.95 -10.30
CA THR A 25 2.97 28.16 -9.57
C THR A 25 3.58 27.76 -8.24
N LYS A 26 4.85 28.13 -7.99
CA LYS A 26 5.45 28.00 -6.66
C LYS A 26 4.55 28.78 -5.68
N LYS A 27 3.92 28.09 -4.72
CA LYS A 27 3.16 28.78 -3.67
C LYS A 27 4.11 29.73 -2.94
N SER A 28 3.64 30.95 -2.67
CA SER A 28 4.42 32.01 -2.01
C SER A 28 4.50 31.75 -0.51
N GLY A 29 5.36 30.83 -0.09
CA GLY A 29 5.64 30.63 1.33
C GLY A 29 6.53 29.43 1.59
N PRO A 30 7.34 29.46 2.66
CA PRO A 30 8.01 28.26 3.13
C PRO A 30 6.94 27.21 3.49
N PRO A 31 7.20 25.92 3.25
CA PRO A 31 6.28 24.87 3.66
C PRO A 31 6.08 24.96 5.19
N SER A 32 4.82 24.97 5.63
CA SER A 32 4.47 25.03 7.05
C SER A 32 3.83 23.72 7.50
N PRO A 33 3.95 23.34 8.79
CA PRO A 33 3.17 22.25 9.37
C PRO A 33 1.67 22.47 9.19
N HIS A 34 0.92 21.38 9.02
CA HIS A 34 -0.54 21.44 9.05
C HIS A 34 -1.01 21.71 10.50
N PRO A 35 -2.08 22.49 10.74
CA PRO A 35 -2.56 22.79 12.10
C PRO A 35 -2.87 21.55 12.95
N CYS A 36 -3.23 20.44 12.31
CA CYS A 36 -3.49 19.16 12.95
C CYS A 36 -2.27 18.22 13.06
N ALA A 37 -1.07 18.69 12.70
CA ALA A 37 0.14 17.90 12.87
C ALA A 37 0.49 17.82 14.37
N PRO A 38 0.71 16.61 14.93
CA PRO A 38 1.15 16.48 16.31
C PRO A 38 2.48 17.23 16.48
N ASN A 39 2.53 18.10 17.49
CA ASN A 39 3.69 18.95 17.79
C ASN A 39 4.18 19.84 16.63
N GLN A 40 3.32 20.14 15.64
CA GLN A 40 3.66 20.99 14.49
C GLN A 40 4.93 20.52 13.74
N LEU A 41 5.17 19.21 13.69
CA LEU A 41 6.37 18.68 13.06
C LEU A 41 6.27 18.67 11.54
N MET A 42 7.36 19.08 10.89
CA MET A 42 7.50 19.02 9.44
C MET A 42 8.17 17.70 9.01
N PRO A 43 7.69 17.05 7.93
CA PRO A 43 8.36 15.88 7.38
C PRO A 43 9.57 16.30 6.55
N THR A 44 10.65 16.80 7.17
CA THR A 44 11.91 17.08 6.44
C THR A 44 13.20 16.82 7.24
N LYS A 45 14.10 16.15 6.51
CA LYS A 45 15.39 15.54 6.82
C LYS A 45 16.51 16.57 7.10
N ALA A 46 17.13 16.49 8.29
CA ALA A 46 18.53 16.88 8.63
C ALA A 46 18.82 16.73 10.14
N GLY A 47 17.76 16.65 10.96
CA GLY A 47 17.84 16.34 12.39
C GLY A 47 16.82 15.29 12.79
N SER A 48 16.54 14.33 11.89
CA SER A 48 15.82 13.11 12.27
C SER A 48 16.71 12.36 13.25
N SER A 49 16.61 12.72 14.54
CA SER A 49 16.69 11.75 15.62
C SER A 49 15.82 10.61 15.15
N THR A 50 16.48 9.53 14.71
CA THR A 50 15.91 8.26 14.24
C THR A 50 14.41 8.24 14.50
N ALA A 51 13.62 8.72 13.53
CA ALA A 51 12.24 8.31 13.48
C ALA A 51 12.38 6.83 13.15
N SER A 52 12.50 6.03 14.21
CA SER A 52 12.22 4.62 14.16
C SER A 52 10.95 4.58 13.35
N SER A 53 11.09 4.04 12.13
CA SER A 53 9.94 3.53 11.42
C SER A 53 9.20 2.79 12.51
N THR A 54 8.09 3.37 12.97
CA THR A 54 7.13 2.62 13.77
C THR A 54 6.43 1.76 12.72
N GLN A 55 7.21 0.89 12.05
CA GLN A 55 6.82 -0.49 12.05
C GLN A 55 6.40 -0.75 13.47
N ASN A 56 5.18 -1.23 13.61
CA ASN A 56 4.66 -1.74 14.85
C ASN A 56 5.45 -3.02 15.20
N THR A 57 6.77 -2.93 15.23
CA THR A 57 7.72 -3.75 15.95
C THR A 57 7.96 -2.94 17.21
N SER A 58 6.97 -2.98 18.11
CA SER A 58 7.19 -2.69 19.52
C SER A 58 8.53 -3.30 19.93
N ASN A 59 9.23 -2.63 20.85
CA ASN A 59 10.44 -3.09 21.52
C ASN A 59 10.24 -4.46 22.17
N VAL A 60 10.25 -5.53 21.39
CA VAL A 60 10.16 -6.89 21.88
C VAL A 60 11.33 -7.60 21.23
N GLY A 61 12.13 -8.30 22.05
CA GLY A 61 13.26 -9.08 21.59
C GLY A 61 12.81 -10.21 20.66
N PRO A 62 13.45 -11.39 20.66
CA PRO A 62 12.89 -12.54 19.98
C PRO A 62 11.51 -12.84 20.58
N VAL A 63 10.45 -12.37 19.90
CA VAL A 63 9.08 -12.70 20.23
C VAL A 63 8.85 -14.15 19.82
N PRO A 64 8.36 -15.00 20.72
CA PRO A 64 7.85 -16.28 20.29
C PRO A 64 6.78 -16.03 19.23
N PHE A 65 6.76 -16.90 18.21
CA PHE A 65 5.72 -16.84 17.20
C PHE A 65 4.37 -17.09 17.89
N GLU A 66 3.57 -16.04 18.02
CA GLU A 66 2.21 -16.13 18.52
C GLU A 66 1.25 -16.34 17.36
N SER A 67 0.42 -17.38 17.44
CA SER A 67 -0.59 -17.65 16.41
C SER A 67 -1.60 -16.50 16.36
N ARG A 68 -1.93 -16.04 15.14
CA ARG A 68 -2.95 -15.01 14.91
C ARG A 68 -4.33 -15.40 15.45
N ASN A 69 -4.56 -16.68 15.73
CA ASN A 69 -5.78 -17.19 16.36
C ASN A 69 -5.99 -16.68 17.79
N PHE A 70 -4.92 -16.25 18.48
CA PHE A 70 -5.01 -15.65 19.82
C PHE A 70 -5.33 -14.14 19.79
N LEU A 71 -5.42 -13.52 18.61
CA LEU A 71 -5.78 -12.12 18.46
C LEU A 71 -7.30 -11.93 18.35
N SER A 72 -7.74 -10.66 18.39
CA SER A 72 -9.15 -10.33 18.19
C SER A 72 -9.65 -10.76 16.80
N SER A 73 -10.96 -10.94 16.65
CA SER A 73 -11.60 -11.44 15.43
C SER A 73 -11.13 -10.74 14.16
N ARG A 74 -10.88 -9.43 14.21
CA ARG A 74 -10.40 -8.62 13.09
C ARG A 74 -9.04 -9.05 12.53
N PHE A 75 -8.19 -9.69 13.32
CA PHE A 75 -6.84 -10.10 12.92
C PHE A 75 -6.72 -11.59 12.60
N ARG A 76 -7.77 -12.37 12.85
CA ARG A 76 -7.82 -13.81 12.58
C ARG A 76 -8.07 -14.04 11.08
N TYR A 77 -7.63 -15.19 10.56
CA TYR A 77 -8.01 -15.61 9.22
C TYR A 77 -9.50 -15.96 9.18
N SER A 78 -10.15 -15.68 8.05
CA SER A 78 -11.50 -16.18 7.82
C SER A 78 -11.42 -17.69 7.52
N PRO A 79 -12.37 -18.50 8.02
CA PRO A 79 -12.48 -19.89 7.59
C PRO A 79 -12.78 -19.90 6.08
N LEU A 80 -12.21 -20.87 5.38
CA LEU A 80 -12.51 -21.09 3.96
C LEU A 80 -13.90 -21.71 3.84
N ASP A 81 -14.63 -21.31 2.80
CA ASP A 81 -15.89 -21.95 2.42
C ASP A 81 -15.61 -23.33 1.79
N GLU A 82 -16.61 -24.24 1.79
CA GLU A 82 -16.46 -25.62 1.28
C GLU A 82 -15.99 -25.64 -0.18
N ILE A 83 -16.50 -24.73 -1.01
CA ILE A 83 -16.11 -24.60 -2.42
C ILE A 83 -14.65 -24.14 -2.59
N GLU A 84 -14.15 -23.29 -1.68
CA GLU A 84 -12.75 -22.84 -1.70
C GLU A 84 -11.81 -23.98 -1.28
N ILE A 85 -12.26 -24.83 -0.35
CA ILE A 85 -11.51 -26.02 0.07
C ILE A 85 -11.38 -27.00 -1.09
N GLU A 86 -12.48 -27.24 -1.82
CA GLU A 86 -12.48 -28.07 -3.04
C GLU A 86 -11.56 -27.47 -4.10
N ASP A 87 -11.65 -26.17 -4.38
CA ASP A 87 -10.77 -25.48 -5.33
C ASP A 87 -9.29 -25.59 -4.95
N VAL A 88 -8.93 -25.46 -3.66
CA VAL A 88 -7.54 -25.64 -3.20
C VAL A 88 -7.07 -27.08 -3.42
N ASN A 89 -7.91 -28.06 -3.12
CA ASN A 89 -7.56 -29.47 -3.26
C ASN A 89 -7.45 -29.91 -4.73
N THR A 90 -8.35 -29.42 -5.59
CA THR A 90 -8.34 -29.68 -7.04
C THR A 90 -7.37 -28.77 -7.80
N GLY A 91 -6.77 -27.78 -7.13
CA GLY A 91 -5.85 -26.82 -7.71
C GLY A 91 -6.53 -25.81 -8.65
N GLY A 92 -7.83 -25.58 -8.47
CA GLY A 92 -8.65 -24.67 -9.28
C GLY A 92 -8.84 -25.10 -10.73
N ALA A 93 -8.47 -26.34 -11.07
CA ALA A 93 -8.49 -26.86 -12.44
C ALA A 93 -9.85 -27.48 -12.82
N GLU A 94 -10.81 -27.54 -11.89
CA GLU A 94 -12.08 -28.26 -12.07
C GLU A 94 -13.16 -27.47 -12.83
N TYR A 95 -12.94 -26.18 -13.10
CA TYR A 95 -13.85 -25.38 -13.92
C TYR A 95 -13.82 -25.80 -15.39
N LEU A 96 -14.71 -26.74 -15.72
CA LEU A 96 -15.44 -26.90 -16.97
C LEU A 96 -14.61 -26.85 -18.28
N ILE A 97 -14.00 -27.99 -18.65
CA ILE A 97 -13.83 -28.30 -20.07
C ILE A 97 -15.23 -28.61 -20.60
N ARG A 98 -15.81 -27.68 -21.38
CA ARG A 98 -17.02 -27.92 -22.18
C ARG A 98 -16.72 -27.75 -23.65
#